data_AF-A0A0C3QW25-F1
#
_entry.id   AF-A0A0C3QW25-F1
#
_cell.length_a   1.000
_cell.length_b   1.000
_cell.length_c   1.000
_cell.angle_alpha   90.00
_cell.angle_beta   90.00
_cell.angle_gamma   90.00
#
_symmetry.space_group_name_H-M   'P 1'
#
loop_
_entity.id
_entity.type
_entity.pdbx_description
1 polymer ?
#
loop_
_entity_poly.entity_id
_entity_poly.type
_entity_poly.pdbx_seq_one_letter_code
_entity_poly.pdbx_strand_id
1 'polypeptide(L)'
;MQGSSSSSGDESLLPNSIHLGQIADFWKRYDSVADGHDLKLSKHLNDNLDVLLIFAGLFSAINTAFISFTMPALSPNPATETNALLRLLISGADNKTLAAFDQSETFSPTLISIAMNCLLYASLACSLVAAIGAMMCKEWLHSLDRAGQTGSIEDQGRIRQRKFDGAQRWQLETIIDFLPTSILISITLFFTGVVVFLITLN
;
A
#
# COMPACT_ATOMS: atom_id res chain seq x y z
N MET A 1 70.80 28.52 48.13
CA MET A 1 70.18 27.21 47.85
C MET A 1 68.86 27.22 48.59
N GLN A 2 67.76 27.69 47.97
CA GLN A 2 66.79 26.87 47.21
C GLN A 2 66.37 25.63 48.00
N GLY A 3 65.11 25.40 48.37
CA GLY A 3 63.87 26.14 48.18
C GLY A 3 62.77 25.34 48.90
N SER A 4 61.89 26.02 49.63
CA SER A 4 60.71 25.45 50.25
C SER A 4 59.48 26.09 49.61
N SER A 5 58.73 25.33 48.81
CA SER A 5 57.37 25.69 48.36
C SER A 5 56.70 24.37 47.97
N SER A 6 56.00 23.76 48.93
CA SER A 6 54.53 23.76 48.98
C SER A 6 53.91 23.08 47.75
N SER A 7 53.71 21.77 47.91
CA SER A 7 52.60 21.04 47.31
C SER A 7 51.31 21.79 47.61
N SER A 8 50.67 22.38 46.61
CA SER A 8 49.28 22.82 46.65
C SER A 8 48.81 23.19 45.26
N GLY A 9 47.76 22.50 44.85
CA GLY A 9 46.71 23.05 43.99
C GLY A 9 47.13 23.35 42.57
N ASP A 10 46.81 22.42 41.67
CA ASP A 10 46.06 22.76 40.46
C ASP A 10 45.44 21.47 39.90
N GLU A 11 44.62 20.83 40.74
CA GLU A 11 43.63 19.83 40.34
C GLU A 11 42.30 20.52 39.99
N SER A 12 42.37 21.76 39.51
CA SER A 12 41.23 22.57 39.13
C SER A 12 41.26 22.76 37.61
N LEU A 13 40.57 21.88 36.88
CA LEU A 13 39.88 22.19 35.61
C LEU A 13 39.27 20.92 34.97
N LEU A 14 38.51 20.11 35.72
CA LEU A 14 37.40 19.37 35.10
C LEU A 14 36.06 19.95 35.60
N PRO A 15 35.57 21.08 35.04
CA PRO A 15 34.32 21.68 35.51
C PRO A 15 33.07 20.85 35.16
N ASN A 16 33.20 19.76 34.38
CA ASN A 16 32.08 19.21 33.62
C ASN A 16 31.82 17.71 33.78
N SER A 17 32.59 16.94 34.57
CA SER A 17 32.39 15.48 34.69
C SER A 17 31.03 15.11 35.29
N ILE A 18 30.58 15.88 36.28
CA ILE A 18 29.26 15.69 36.92
C ILE A 18 28.13 16.04 35.94
N HIS A 19 28.29 17.11 35.16
CA HIS A 19 27.33 17.50 34.13
C HIS A 19 27.26 16.48 32.98
N LEU A 20 28.41 15.96 32.53
CA LEU A 20 28.51 14.94 31.48
C LEU A 20 27.87 13.61 31.91
N GLY A 21 28.05 13.20 33.17
CA GLY A 21 27.39 12.01 33.73
C GLY A 21 25.87 12.14 33.77
N GLN A 22 25.36 13.30 34.23
CA GLN A 22 23.91 13.56 34.24
C GLN A 22 23.31 13.62 32.84
N ILE A 23 24.04 14.17 31.86
CA ILE A 23 23.63 14.20 30.46
C ILE A 23 23.60 12.77 29.88
N ALA A 24 24.63 11.95 30.16
CA ALA A 24 24.69 10.56 29.72
C ALA A 24 23.56 9.71 30.33
N ASP A 25 23.27 9.89 31.62
CA ASP A 25 22.16 9.22 32.31
C ASP A 25 20.80 9.68 31.79
N PHE A 26 20.64 10.97 31.48
CA PHE A 26 19.45 11.52 30.82
C PHE A 26 19.25 10.88 29.44
N TRP A 27 20.28 10.81 28.61
CA TRP A 27 20.21 10.18 27.29
C TRP A 27 19.90 8.68 27.39
N LYS A 28 20.53 7.97 28.32
CA LYS A 28 20.26 6.55 28.56
C LYS A 28 18.82 6.32 29.00
N ARG A 29 18.28 7.19 29.86
CA ARG A 29 16.89 7.12 30.31
C ARG A 29 15.92 7.47 29.18
N TYR A 30 16.22 8.51 28.41
CA TYR A 30 15.44 8.91 27.25
C TYR A 30 15.40 7.79 26.20
N ASP A 31 16.55 7.18 25.89
CA ASP A 31 16.66 6.10 24.91
C ASP A 31 15.85 4.87 25.34
N SER A 32 15.94 4.48 26.61
CA SER A 32 15.14 3.38 27.15
C SER A 32 13.62 3.62 27.08
N VAL A 33 13.17 4.85 27.34
CA VAL A 33 11.74 5.20 27.25
C VAL A 33 11.28 5.28 25.79
N ALA A 34 12.10 5.87 24.93
CA ALA A 34 11.87 5.99 23.51
C ALA A 34 11.79 4.62 22.82
N ASP A 35 12.75 3.73 23.07
CA ASP A 35 12.75 2.38 22.50
C ASP A 35 11.52 1.58 22.94
N GLY A 36 11.12 1.72 24.21
CA GLY A 36 9.91 1.07 24.72
C GLY A 36 8.62 1.56 24.05
N HIS A 37 8.55 2.85 23.68
CA HIS A 37 7.43 3.44 22.97
C HIS A 37 7.43 3.06 21.48
N ASP A 38 8.59 3.20 20.82
CA ASP A 38 8.78 2.92 19.39
C ASP A 38 8.56 1.44 19.08
N LEU A 39 9.02 0.53 19.96
CA LEU A 39 8.78 -0.92 19.81
C LEU A 39 7.29 -1.28 19.91
N LYS A 40 6.55 -0.67 20.84
CA LYS A 40 5.12 -0.93 21.02
C LYS A 40 4.30 -0.40 19.85
N LEU A 41 4.58 0.83 19.41
CA LEU A 41 3.94 1.44 18.25
C LEU A 41 4.26 0.64 16.99
N SER A 42 5.52 0.25 16.83
CA SER A 42 6.00 -0.61 15.75
C SER A 42 5.23 -1.92 15.69
N LYS A 43 5.22 -2.68 16.78
CA LYS A 43 4.54 -3.97 16.80
C LYS A 43 3.06 -3.86 16.43
N HIS A 44 2.33 -2.93 17.04
CA HIS A 44 0.91 -2.73 16.75
C HIS A 44 0.65 -2.31 15.30
N LEU A 45 1.45 -1.38 14.77
CA LEU A 45 1.30 -0.93 13.40
C LEU A 45 1.65 -2.04 12.40
N ASN A 46 2.72 -2.80 12.65
CA ASN A 46 3.08 -3.95 11.81
C ASN A 46 1.95 -5.00 11.76
N ASP A 47 1.38 -5.36 12.92
CA ASP A 47 0.29 -6.34 12.99
C ASP A 47 -0.93 -5.87 12.18
N ASN A 48 -1.29 -4.58 12.28
CA ASN A 48 -2.40 -4.00 11.51
C ASN A 48 -2.11 -3.95 10.00
N LEU A 49 -0.89 -3.60 9.60
CA LEU A 49 -0.46 -3.57 8.21
C LEU A 49 -0.47 -4.98 7.60
N ASP A 50 -0.07 -6.00 8.36
CA ASP A 50 -0.10 -7.39 7.92
C ASP A 50 -1.54 -7.86 7.64
N VAL A 51 -2.48 -7.54 8.52
CA VAL A 51 -3.91 -7.80 8.29
C VAL A 51 -4.40 -7.08 7.03
N LEU A 52 -4.01 -5.80 6.85
CA LEU A 52 -4.41 -5.02 5.68
C LEU A 52 -3.85 -5.59 4.38
N LEU A 53 -2.59 -6.05 4.36
CA LEU A 53 -1.96 -6.70 3.21
C LEU A 53 -2.66 -8.00 2.83
N ILE A 54 -2.98 -8.84 3.83
CA ILE A 54 -3.71 -10.09 3.61
C ILE A 54 -5.07 -9.78 3.01
N PHE A 55 -5.78 -8.80 3.57
CA PHE A 55 -7.08 -8.37 3.05
C PHE A 55 -6.97 -7.84 1.62
N ALA A 56 -6.00 -6.96 1.33
CA ALA A 56 -5.78 -6.39 0.01
C ALA A 56 -5.45 -7.48 -1.03
N GLY A 57 -4.64 -8.48 -0.67
CA GLY A 57 -4.31 -9.61 -1.54
C GLY A 57 -5.52 -10.49 -1.85
N LEU A 58 -6.30 -10.85 -0.82
CA LEU A 58 -7.53 -11.64 -0.98
C LEU A 58 -8.56 -10.90 -1.82
N PHE A 59 -8.78 -9.61 -1.54
CA PHE A 59 -9.68 -8.77 -2.30
C PHE A 59 -9.23 -8.63 -3.75
N SER A 60 -7.92 -8.44 -4.00
CA SER A 60 -7.35 -8.40 -5.35
C SER A 60 -7.59 -9.69 -6.12
N ALA A 61 -7.47 -10.85 -5.46
CA ALA A 61 -7.74 -12.15 -6.09
C ALA A 61 -9.22 -12.30 -6.48
N ILE A 62 -10.15 -11.96 -5.57
CA ILE A 62 -11.60 -12.00 -5.83
C ILE A 62 -11.96 -11.05 -6.97
N ASN A 63 -11.45 -9.82 -6.94
CA ASN A 63 -11.72 -8.82 -7.96
C ASN A 63 -11.15 -9.23 -9.32
N THR A 64 -9.93 -9.80 -9.36
CA THR A 64 -9.33 -10.34 -10.60
C THR A 64 -10.15 -11.49 -11.17
N ALA A 65 -10.66 -12.39 -10.34
CA ALA A 65 -11.56 -13.46 -10.78
C ALA A 65 -12.84 -12.88 -11.39
N PHE A 66 -13.44 -11.87 -10.76
CA PHE A 66 -14.63 -11.21 -11.28
C PHE A 66 -14.37 -10.48 -12.60
N ILE A 67 -13.25 -9.75 -12.71
CA ILE A 67 -12.80 -9.14 -13.97
C ILE A 67 -12.66 -10.19 -15.07
N SER A 68 -12.09 -11.37 -14.76
CA SER A 68 -11.99 -12.47 -15.73
C SER A 68 -13.36 -12.97 -16.21
N PHE A 69 -14.42 -12.86 -15.40
CA PHE A 69 -15.78 -13.18 -15.81
C PHE A 69 -16.45 -12.06 -16.61
N THR A 70 -16.16 -10.80 -16.33
CA THR A 70 -16.75 -9.65 -17.05
C THR A 70 -16.04 -9.32 -18.36
N MET A 71 -14.77 -9.69 -18.50
CA MET A 71 -13.96 -9.36 -19.66
C MET A 71 -14.48 -9.94 -20.99
N PRO A 72 -15.01 -11.17 -21.06
CA PRO A 72 -15.64 -11.69 -22.27
C PRO A 72 -16.84 -10.86 -22.74
N ALA A 73 -17.52 -10.12 -21.85
CA ALA A 73 -18.65 -9.26 -22.22
C ALA A 73 -18.23 -7.97 -22.97
N LEU A 74 -16.94 -7.64 -22.96
CA LEU A 74 -16.36 -6.53 -23.73
C LEU A 74 -15.79 -6.95 -25.09
N SER A 75 -15.70 -8.26 -25.35
CA SER A 75 -15.21 -8.80 -26.62
C SER A 75 -16.40 -9.26 -27.47
N PRO A 76 -16.32 -9.15 -28.81
CA PRO A 76 -17.27 -9.80 -29.69
C PRO A 76 -17.33 -11.30 -29.36
N ASN A 77 -18.52 -11.80 -29.03
CA ASN A 77 -18.69 -13.22 -28.74
C ASN A 77 -18.59 -14.00 -30.06
N PRO A 78 -17.58 -14.87 -30.26
CA PRO A 78 -17.43 -15.63 -31.49
C PRO A 78 -18.61 -16.59 -31.73
N ALA A 79 -19.38 -16.92 -30.69
CA ALA A 79 -20.61 -17.68 -30.83
C ALA A 79 -21.72 -16.86 -31.51
N THR A 80 -21.75 -15.53 -31.36
CA THR A 80 -22.74 -14.68 -32.03
C THR A 80 -22.49 -14.63 -33.53
N GLU A 81 -21.23 -14.47 -33.94
CA GLU A 81 -20.80 -14.59 -35.35
C GLU A 81 -21.12 -15.99 -35.90
N THR A 82 -20.78 -17.05 -35.17
CA THR A 82 -21.04 -18.43 -35.59
C THR A 82 -22.55 -18.70 -35.70
N ASN A 83 -23.37 -18.21 -34.77
CA ASN A 83 -24.83 -18.35 -34.82
C ASN A 83 -25.46 -17.50 -35.93
N ALA A 84 -24.91 -16.33 -36.24
CA ALA A 84 -25.34 -15.51 -37.37
C ALA A 84 -25.04 -16.22 -38.70
N LEU A 85 -23.84 -16.78 -38.85
CA LEU A 85 -23.46 -17.58 -40.02
C LEU A 85 -24.28 -18.87 -40.13
N LEU A 86 -24.58 -19.56 -39.03
CA LEU A 86 -25.45 -20.73 -39.01
C LEU A 86 -26.89 -20.39 -39.41
N ARG A 87 -27.44 -19.27 -38.91
CA ARG A 87 -28.77 -18.78 -39.32
C ARG A 87 -28.79 -18.43 -40.81
N LEU A 88 -27.72 -17.83 -41.33
CA LEU A 88 -27.58 -17.56 -42.76
C LEU A 88 -27.58 -18.86 -43.58
N LEU A 89 -26.78 -19.86 -43.18
CA LEU A 89 -26.72 -21.17 -43.84
C LEU A 89 -28.08 -21.86 -43.87
N ILE A 90 -28.82 -21.84 -42.75
CA ILE A 90 -30.17 -22.43 -42.68
C ILE A 90 -31.15 -21.66 -43.58
N SER A 91 -31.11 -20.32 -43.56
CA SER A 91 -32.00 -19.49 -44.38
C SER A 91 -31.73 -19.59 -45.89
N GLY A 92 -30.47 -19.76 -46.29
CA GLY A 92 -30.06 -19.97 -47.69
C GLY A 92 -30.28 -21.40 -48.19
N ALA A 93 -30.44 -22.38 -47.28
CA ALA A 93 -30.79 -23.75 -47.65
C ALA A 93 -32.25 -23.87 -48.08
N ASP A 94 -33.17 -23.09 -47.48
CA ASP A 94 -34.60 -23.08 -47.85
C ASP A 94 -34.92 -22.08 -48.99
N ASN A 95 -34.23 -20.95 -49.07
CA ASN A 95 -34.44 -19.94 -50.11
C ASN A 95 -33.22 -19.90 -51.05
N LYS A 96 -33.41 -20.28 -52.33
CA LYS A 96 -32.38 -20.32 -53.40
C LYS A 96 -31.69 -18.99 -53.73
N THR A 97 -31.92 -17.93 -52.95
CA THR A 97 -31.28 -16.62 -53.06
C THR A 97 -30.66 -16.28 -51.72
N LEU A 98 -29.34 -16.41 -51.61
CA LEU A 98 -28.57 -15.88 -50.49
C LEU A 98 -28.70 -14.36 -50.51
N ALA A 99 -29.47 -13.80 -49.56
CA ALA A 99 -29.46 -12.37 -49.30
C ALA A 99 -28.03 -11.95 -48.93
N ALA A 100 -27.55 -10.86 -49.52
CA ALA A 100 -26.21 -10.33 -49.24
C ALA A 100 -26.05 -10.13 -47.74
N PHE A 101 -25.07 -10.79 -47.15
CA PHE A 101 -24.75 -10.67 -45.73
C PHE A 101 -24.12 -9.30 -45.51
N ASP A 102 -24.90 -8.35 -45.03
CA ASP A 102 -24.43 -7.02 -44.67
C ASP A 102 -23.71 -7.13 -43.31
N GLN A 103 -22.43 -7.47 -43.36
CA GLN A 103 -21.59 -7.62 -42.18
C GLN A 103 -21.18 -6.23 -41.69
N SER A 104 -22.07 -5.53 -40.99
CA SER A 104 -21.75 -4.24 -40.38
C SER A 104 -22.58 -3.93 -39.13
N GLU A 105 -22.90 -4.94 -38.31
CA GLU A 105 -23.14 -4.68 -36.88
C GLU A 105 -21.76 -4.55 -36.21
N THR A 106 -21.19 -3.35 -36.30
CA THR A 106 -19.93 -3.03 -35.63
C THR A 106 -20.18 -3.18 -34.13
N PHE A 107 -19.59 -4.21 -33.53
CA PHE A 107 -19.73 -4.49 -32.10
C PHE A 107 -19.40 -3.22 -31.31
N SER A 108 -20.44 -2.56 -30.78
CA SER A 108 -20.30 -1.37 -29.96
C SER A 108 -20.56 -1.79 -28.52
N PRO A 109 -19.51 -1.93 -27.68
CA PRO A 109 -19.69 -2.28 -26.29
C PRO A 109 -20.57 -1.23 -25.61
N THR A 110 -21.62 -1.70 -24.94
CA THR A 110 -22.56 -0.80 -24.24
C THR A 110 -21.78 0.02 -23.20
N LEU A 111 -22.00 1.34 -23.15
CA LEU A 111 -21.35 2.27 -22.21
C LEU A 111 -21.36 1.76 -20.75
N ILE A 112 -22.41 1.04 -20.37
CA ILE A 112 -22.57 0.42 -19.04
C ILE A 112 -21.53 -0.69 -18.80
N SER A 113 -21.24 -1.54 -19.80
CA SER A 113 -20.21 -2.58 -19.71
C SER A 113 -18.80 -1.99 -19.54
N ILE A 114 -18.52 -0.89 -20.25
CA ILE A 114 -17.27 -0.14 -20.12
C ILE A 114 -17.16 0.45 -18.70
N ALA A 115 -18.21 1.15 -18.23
CA ALA A 115 -18.23 1.76 -16.92
C ALA A 115 -18.03 0.73 -15.79
N MET A 116 -18.65 -0.44 -15.89
CA MET A 116 -18.46 -1.54 -14.95
C MET A 116 -17.03 -2.04 -14.89
N ASN A 117 -16.41 -2.34 -16.04
CA ASN A 117 -15.04 -2.80 -16.07
C ASN A 117 -14.09 -1.72 -15.53
N CYS A 118 -14.31 -0.45 -15.87
CA CYS A 118 -13.56 0.66 -15.26
C CYS A 118 -13.70 0.71 -13.73
N LEU A 119 -14.91 0.52 -13.17
CA LEU A 119 -15.14 0.45 -11.72
C LEU A 119 -14.39 -0.74 -11.06
N LEU A 120 -14.36 -1.90 -11.73
CA LEU A 120 -13.65 -3.08 -11.25
C LEU A 120 -12.13 -2.90 -11.30
N TYR A 121 -11.59 -2.36 -12.38
CA TYR A 121 -10.16 -2.02 -12.45
C TYR A 121 -9.78 -0.90 -11.47
N ALA A 122 -10.64 0.09 -11.27
CA ALA A 122 -10.41 1.17 -10.31
C ALA A 122 -10.38 0.64 -8.86
N SER A 123 -11.30 -0.26 -8.49
CA SER A 123 -11.25 -0.92 -7.18
C SER A 123 -9.97 -1.74 -7.02
N LEU A 124 -9.58 -2.53 -8.02
CA LEU A 124 -8.32 -3.28 -8.00
C LEU A 124 -7.11 -2.36 -7.78
N ALA A 125 -7.02 -1.26 -8.54
CA ALA A 125 -5.94 -0.28 -8.43
C ALA A 125 -5.89 0.37 -7.03
N CYS A 126 -7.05 0.76 -6.49
CA CYS A 126 -7.15 1.35 -5.16
C CYS A 126 -6.68 0.38 -4.06
N SER A 127 -6.98 -0.91 -4.20
CA SER A 127 -6.47 -1.96 -3.31
C SER A 127 -4.96 -2.13 -3.40
N LEU A 128 -4.38 -2.05 -4.61
CA LEU A 128 -2.93 -2.14 -4.80
C LEU A 128 -2.19 -0.92 -4.23
N VAL A 129 -2.73 0.29 -4.40
CA VAL A 129 -2.17 1.50 -3.79
C VAL A 129 -2.13 1.38 -2.26
N ALA A 130 -3.19 0.85 -1.65
CA ALA A 130 -3.21 0.58 -0.22
C ALA A 130 -2.12 -0.44 0.19
N ALA A 131 -1.94 -1.51 -0.59
CA ALA A 131 -0.92 -2.52 -0.34
C ALA A 131 0.51 -1.94 -0.45
N ILE A 132 0.78 -1.11 -1.45
CA ILE A 132 2.07 -0.43 -1.62
C ILE A 132 2.33 0.50 -0.43
N GLY A 133 1.34 1.31 -0.04
CA GLY A 133 1.46 2.19 1.12
C GLY A 133 1.73 1.40 2.41
N ALA A 134 1.09 0.25 2.57
CA ALA A 134 1.30 -0.62 3.72
C ALA A 134 2.68 -1.30 3.73
N MET A 135 3.20 -1.71 2.57
CA MET A 135 4.59 -2.17 2.46
C MET A 135 5.58 -1.05 2.81
N MET A 136 5.37 0.18 2.32
CA MET A 136 6.20 1.33 2.65
C MET A 136 6.21 1.60 4.16
N CYS A 137 5.05 1.57 4.81
CA CYS A 137 4.96 1.73 6.26
C CYS A 137 5.73 0.63 6.99
N LYS A 138 5.65 -0.62 6.51
CA LYS A 138 6.35 -1.76 7.10
C LYS A 138 7.87 -1.68 6.94
N GLU A 139 8.36 -1.27 5.77
CA GLU A 139 9.80 -1.05 5.54
C GLU A 139 10.34 0.07 6.44
N TRP A 140 9.58 1.17 6.57
CA TRP A 140 9.91 2.24 7.49
C TRP A 140 9.98 1.77 8.93
N LEU A 141 9.01 0.96 9.34
CA LEU A 141 8.94 0.45 10.68
C LEU A 141 10.08 -0.52 11.01
N HIS A 142 10.44 -1.38 10.06
CA HIS A 142 11.63 -2.22 10.15
C HIS A 142 12.92 -1.37 10.21
N SER A 143 12.96 -0.22 9.53
CA SER A 143 14.09 0.70 9.62
C SER A 143 14.23 1.38 10.99
N LEU A 144 13.15 1.44 11.78
CA LEU A 144 13.14 1.93 13.15
C LEU A 144 13.54 0.84 14.15
N ASP A 145 13.34 -0.45 13.82
CA ASP A 145 13.74 -1.54 14.68
C ASP A 145 15.26 -1.60 14.81
N ARG A 146 15.72 -1.56 16.06
CA ARG A 146 17.11 -1.26 16.45
C ARG A 146 17.92 -2.52 16.72
N ALA A 147 17.49 -3.67 16.21
CA ALA A 147 18.14 -4.96 16.41
C ALA A 147 19.53 -5.00 15.74
N GLY A 148 20.55 -4.46 16.43
CA GLY A 148 21.97 -4.65 16.09
C GLY A 148 22.84 -3.39 15.94
N GLN A 149 22.36 -2.19 16.26
CA GLN A 149 23.22 -0.99 16.17
C GLN A 149 24.13 -0.83 17.39
N THR A 150 25.36 -1.32 17.27
CA THR A 150 26.48 -1.08 18.22
C THR A 150 27.19 0.23 17.83
N GLY A 151 26.71 1.37 18.32
CA GLY A 151 27.31 2.69 18.05
C GLY A 151 27.21 3.64 19.23
N SER A 152 28.02 4.70 19.25
CA SER A 152 28.00 5.74 20.29
C SER A 152 26.61 6.39 20.41
N ILE A 153 26.17 6.67 21.63
CA ILE A 153 24.82 7.16 21.97
C ILE A 153 24.47 8.47 21.21
N GLU A 154 25.47 9.31 20.91
CA GLU A 154 25.30 10.56 20.15
C GLU A 154 25.03 10.34 18.65
N ASP A 155 25.67 9.35 18.03
CA ASP A 155 25.47 9.05 16.62
C ASP A 155 24.12 8.36 16.38
N GLN A 156 23.66 7.55 17.34
CA GLN A 156 22.30 6.99 17.34
C GLN A 156 21.24 8.09 17.38
N GLY A 157 21.42 9.14 18.19
CA GLY A 157 20.51 10.28 18.25
C GLY A 157 20.40 11.03 16.92
N ARG A 158 21.52 11.28 16.24
CA ARG A 158 21.56 11.99 14.95
C ARG A 158 20.99 11.16 13.79
N ILE A 159 21.24 9.86 13.78
CA ILE A 159 20.67 8.95 12.77
C ILE A 159 19.16 8.84 12.96
N ARG A 160 18.68 8.78 14.21
CA ARG A 160 17.25 8.79 14.54
C ARG A 160 16.57 10.06 14.05
N GLN A 161 17.18 11.22 14.29
CA GLN A 161 16.61 12.51 13.89
C GLN A 161 16.55 12.65 12.36
N ARG A 162 17.54 12.14 11.61
CA ARG A 162 17.49 12.10 10.14
C ARG A 162 16.45 11.13 9.59
N LYS A 163 16.27 9.96 10.23
CA LYS A 163 15.22 9.00 9.86
C LYS A 163 13.83 9.55 10.17
N PHE A 164 13.68 10.22 11.32
CA PHE A 164 12.44 10.87 11.72
C PHE A 164 12.11 12.06 10.82
N ASP A 165 13.09 12.91 10.49
CA ASP A 165 12.93 13.99 9.50
C ASP A 165 12.60 13.45 8.11
N GLY A 166 13.14 12.28 7.75
CA GLY A 166 12.82 11.56 6.52
C GLY A 166 11.38 11.04 6.50
N ALA A 167 10.95 10.40 7.59
CA ALA A 167 9.60 9.89 7.81
C ALA A 167 8.55 11.02 7.81
N GLN A 168 8.87 12.12 8.48
CA GLN A 168 8.03 13.31 8.56
C GLN A 168 7.97 14.04 7.22
N ARG A 169 9.09 14.11 6.47
CA ARG A 169 9.08 14.60 5.07
C ARG A 169 8.30 13.71 4.13
N TRP A 170 8.28 12.41 4.37
CA TRP A 170 7.55 11.43 3.56
C TRP A 170 6.06 11.33 3.90
N GLN A 171 5.55 12.11 4.87
CA GLN A 171 4.15 12.10 5.27
C GLN A 171 3.61 10.69 5.59
N LEU A 172 4.39 9.88 6.32
CA LEU A 172 3.94 8.56 6.75
C LEU A 172 2.61 8.59 7.52
N GLU A 173 2.39 9.63 8.31
CA GLU A 173 1.13 9.85 9.04
C GLU A 173 -0.05 9.96 8.07
N THR A 174 0.08 10.75 7.00
CA THR A 174 -0.91 10.85 5.93
C THR A 174 -1.12 9.51 5.21
N ILE A 175 -0.05 8.74 4.98
CA ILE A 175 -0.14 7.42 4.33
C ILE A 175 -0.90 6.44 5.22
N ILE A 176 -0.52 6.32 6.50
CA ILE A 176 -1.14 5.41 7.48
C ILE A 176 -2.64 5.69 7.61
N ASP A 177 -3.04 6.95 7.66
CA ASP A 177 -4.46 7.33 7.68
C ASP A 177 -5.18 7.03 6.35
N PHE A 178 -4.47 7.15 5.22
CA PHE A 178 -5.03 6.89 3.89
C PHE A 178 -5.24 5.40 3.60
N LEU A 179 -4.38 4.50 4.10
CA LEU A 179 -4.44 3.05 3.87
C LEU A 179 -5.82 2.42 4.07
N PRO A 180 -6.45 2.51 5.26
CA PRO A 180 -7.74 1.89 5.51
C PRO A 180 -8.85 2.54 4.67
N THR A 181 -8.78 3.85 4.43
CA THR A 181 -9.76 4.55 3.59
C THR A 181 -9.69 4.09 2.13
N SER A 182 -8.49 3.85 1.59
CA SER A 182 -8.28 3.33 0.24
C SER A 182 -8.89 1.93 0.07
N ILE A 183 -8.73 1.06 1.06
CA ILE A 183 -9.37 -0.27 1.05
C ILE A 183 -10.91 -0.15 1.11
N LEU A 184 -11.45 0.73 1.94
CA LEU A 184 -12.90 0.95 2.00
C LEU A 184 -13.46 1.47 0.67
N ILE A 185 -12.78 2.45 0.06
CA ILE A 185 -13.15 2.98 -1.27
C ILE A 185 -13.15 1.86 -2.30
N SER A 186 -12.11 1.03 -2.30
CA SER A 186 -12.00 -0.14 -3.16
C SER A 186 -13.20 -1.09 -3.03
N ILE A 187 -13.61 -1.42 -1.80
CA ILE A 187 -14.77 -2.28 -1.52
C ILE A 187 -16.06 -1.64 -2.06
N THR A 188 -16.27 -0.34 -1.82
CA THR A 188 -17.47 0.36 -2.29
C THR A 188 -17.57 0.41 -3.81
N LEU A 189 -16.46 0.66 -4.50
CA LEU A 189 -16.36 0.64 -5.96
C LEU A 189 -16.67 -0.76 -6.51
N PHE A 190 -16.14 -1.81 -5.88
CA PHE A 190 -16.40 -3.19 -6.28
C PHE A 190 -17.87 -3.57 -6.11
N PHE A 191 -18.48 -3.28 -4.96
CA PHE A 191 -19.92 -3.52 -4.76
C PHE A 191 -20.77 -2.79 -5.80
N THR A 192 -20.44 -1.54 -6.10
CA THR A 192 -21.12 -0.76 -7.14
C THR A 192 -21.00 -1.45 -8.50
N GLY A 193 -19.80 -1.91 -8.89
CA GLY A 193 -19.58 -2.67 -10.12
C GLY A 193 -20.38 -3.97 -10.18
N VAL A 194 -20.45 -4.73 -9.08
CA VAL A 194 -21.22 -5.99 -9.00
C VAL A 194 -22.73 -5.75 -9.11
N VAL A 195 -23.26 -4.70 -8.48
CA VAL A 195 -24.70 -4.37 -8.57
C VAL A 195 -25.07 -4.02 -10.01
N VAL A 196 -24.28 -3.20 -10.69
CA VAL A 196 -24.52 -2.87 -12.11
C VAL A 196 -24.42 -4.12 -12.98
N PHE A 197 -23.53 -5.06 -12.64
CA PHE A 197 -23.39 -6.32 -13.36
C PHE A 197 -24.63 -7.20 -13.24
N LEU A 198 -25.16 -7.34 -12.02
CA LEU A 198 -26.39 -8.09 -11.77
C LEU A 198 -27.60 -7.47 -12.48
N ILE A 199 -27.69 -6.15 -12.51
CA ILE A 199 -28.77 -5.46 -13.24
C ILE A 199 -28.65 -5.70 -14.76
N THR A 200 -27.44 -5.73 -15.29
CA THR A 200 -27.22 -5.94 -16.74
C THR A 200 -27.49 -7.39 -17.18
N LEU A 201 -27.37 -8.35 -16.27
CA LEU A 201 -27.68 -9.75 -16.54
C LEU A 201 -29.18 -10.08 -16.55
N ASN A 202 -30.01 -9.24 -15.95
CA ASN A 202 -31.46 -9.44 -15.83
C ASN A 202 -32.24 -8.67 -16.92
#